data_AF-A0A8T4EQJ7-F1
#
_entry.id   AF-A0A8T4EQJ7-F1
#
_cell.length_a   1.000
_cell.length_b   1.000
_cell.length_c   1.000
_cell.angle_alpha   90.00
_cell.angle_beta   90.00
_cell.angle_gamma   90.00
#
_symmetry.space_group_name_H-M   'P 1'
#
loop_
_entity.id
_entity.type
_entity.pdbx_description
1 polymer ?
#
loop_
_entity_poly.entity_id
_entity_poly.type
_entity_poly.pdbx_seq_one_letter_code
_entity_poly.pdbx_strand_id
1 'polypeptide(L)'
;MGDQIVKLKNLVNGKFTYSSWSTDSSYILKCKELDKQNVLIYYVTKSNKVVSRRFPRLIHITPKFACILGLIKGEGANATGKSNYRRFTFTNSDWRLVNEVLDSLNKKKLLLKENLKEKSIYIMHYQQEESMVVNYWSRKLGLSASKFKCVETIEKTREYGICHVYISDVLLRRVID
;
A
#
# COMPACT_ATOMS: atom_id res chain seq x y z
N MET A 1 -4.97 -18.20 17.64
CA MET A 1 -3.98 -18.39 16.55
C MET A 1 -2.65 -17.83 17.02
N GLY A 2 -1.58 -18.62 17.04
CA GLY A 2 -0.25 -18.19 17.46
C GLY A 2 0.49 -17.38 16.39
N ASP A 3 1.60 -16.75 16.78
CA ASP A 3 2.47 -16.01 15.85
C ASP A 3 3.07 -16.97 14.80
N GLN A 4 3.06 -16.55 13.54
CA GLN A 4 3.70 -17.28 12.44
C GLN A 4 4.88 -16.50 11.88
N ILE A 5 5.95 -17.20 11.50
CA ILE A 5 7.13 -16.61 10.83
C ILE A 5 7.17 -17.11 9.40
N VAL A 6 7.09 -16.19 8.45
CA VAL A 6 7.10 -16.53 7.02
C VAL A 6 8.41 -16.11 6.38
N LYS A 7 9.03 -17.03 5.63
CA LYS A 7 10.20 -16.77 4.78
C LYS A 7 9.71 -16.24 3.44
N LEU A 8 9.98 -14.96 3.14
CA LEU A 8 9.46 -14.32 1.92
C LEU A 8 9.84 -15.07 0.64
N LYS A 9 11.06 -15.62 0.55
CA LYS A 9 11.52 -16.35 -0.65
C LYS A 9 10.59 -17.50 -1.07
N ASN A 10 9.83 -18.08 -0.13
CA ASN A 10 8.90 -19.17 -0.41
C ASN A 10 7.58 -18.67 -1.01
N LEU A 11 7.23 -17.40 -0.79
CA LEU A 11 5.98 -16.80 -1.28
C LEU A 11 6.12 -16.15 -2.65
N VAL A 12 7.33 -15.71 -3.03
CA VAL A 12 7.51 -14.80 -4.18
C VAL A 12 8.17 -15.44 -5.40
N ASN A 13 8.39 -16.76 -5.39
CA ASN A 13 8.92 -17.48 -6.55
C ASN A 13 7.77 -18.10 -7.35
N GLY A 14 7.43 -17.48 -8.47
CA GLY A 14 6.35 -17.97 -9.33
C GLY A 14 6.03 -17.04 -10.49
N LYS A 15 5.25 -17.57 -11.44
CA LYS A 15 4.60 -16.77 -12.48
C LYS A 15 3.28 -16.27 -11.89
N PHE A 16 3.12 -14.96 -11.87
CA PHE A 16 1.92 -14.31 -11.38
C PHE A 16 1.18 -13.66 -12.52
N THR A 17 -0.08 -14.01 -12.69
CA THR A 17 -1.03 -13.36 -13.58
C THR A 17 -2.01 -12.52 -12.76
N TYR A 18 -2.49 -11.43 -13.34
CA TYR A 18 -3.59 -10.67 -12.79
C TYR A 18 -4.65 -10.60 -13.89
N SER A 19 -5.77 -11.29 -13.70
CA SER A 19 -6.85 -11.45 -14.69
C SER A 19 -7.56 -10.14 -15.07
N SER A 20 -7.35 -9.05 -14.32
CA SER A 20 -7.99 -7.76 -14.52
C SER A 20 -7.05 -6.66 -15.07
N TRP A 21 -5.85 -7.01 -15.52
CA TRP A 21 -4.98 -6.08 -16.22
C TRP A 21 -5.40 -6.07 -17.69
N SER A 22 -5.58 -4.90 -18.31
CA SER A 22 -5.98 -4.76 -19.73
C SER A 22 -4.97 -5.36 -20.73
N THR A 23 -3.92 -5.98 -20.22
CA THR A 23 -2.98 -6.83 -20.95
C THR A 23 -2.67 -7.98 -19.99
N ASP A 24 -2.76 -9.23 -20.45
CA ASP A 24 -2.30 -10.43 -19.74
C ASP A 24 -0.79 -10.37 -19.47
N SER A 25 -0.40 -9.48 -18.55
CA SER A 25 0.98 -9.25 -18.19
C SER A 25 1.32 -10.23 -17.08
N SER A 26 1.84 -11.38 -17.47
CA SER A 26 2.46 -12.30 -16.53
C SER A 26 3.82 -11.77 -16.10
N TYR A 27 4.06 -11.71 -14.79
CA TYR A 27 5.37 -11.39 -14.25
C TYR A 27 5.97 -12.63 -13.59
N ILE A 28 7.24 -12.88 -13.87
CA ILE A 28 8.03 -13.86 -13.13
C ILE A 28 8.73 -13.07 -12.02
N LEU A 29 8.22 -13.20 -10.81
CA LEU A 29 8.90 -12.65 -9.63
C LEU A 29 10.06 -13.57 -9.27
N LYS A 30 11.18 -12.94 -8.96
CA LYS A 30 12.40 -13.60 -8.50
C LYS A 30 12.79 -13.01 -7.15
N CYS A 31 13.37 -13.85 -6.31
CA CYS A 31 13.90 -13.47 -5.01
C CYS A 31 15.38 -13.82 -4.92
N LYS A 32 16.21 -12.87 -4.47
CA LYS A 32 17.62 -13.07 -4.15
C LYS A 32 17.87 -12.74 -2.68
N GLU A 33 18.47 -13.65 -1.92
CA GLU A 33 18.94 -13.34 -0.57
C GLU A 33 20.10 -12.32 -0.68
N LEU A 34 20.01 -11.21 0.05
CA LEU A 34 21.05 -10.18 0.07
C LEU A 34 21.97 -10.37 1.28
N ASP A 35 21.35 -10.56 2.45
CA ASP A 35 22.03 -10.73 3.72
C ASP A 35 21.13 -11.54 4.69
N LYS A 36 21.54 -11.66 5.96
CA LYS A 36 20.79 -12.42 6.97
C LYS A 36 19.39 -11.85 7.26
N GLN A 37 19.18 -10.55 7.03
CA GLN A 37 17.97 -9.79 7.36
C GLN A 37 17.12 -9.41 6.15
N ASN A 38 17.69 -9.36 4.95
CA ASN A 38 17.04 -8.78 3.78
C ASN A 38 17.05 -9.70 2.55
N VAL A 39 16.01 -9.56 1.75
CA VAL A 39 15.89 -10.15 0.41
C VAL A 39 15.63 -9.05 -0.62
N LEU A 40 16.10 -9.25 -1.85
CA LEU A 40 15.72 -8.46 -3.01
C LEU A 40 14.66 -9.22 -3.78
N ILE A 41 13.47 -8.63 -3.90
CA ILE A 41 12.41 -9.15 -4.76
C ILE A 41 12.40 -8.29 -6.03
N TYR A 42 12.32 -8.92 -7.19
CA TYR A 42 12.35 -8.21 -8.46
C TYR A 42 11.63 -8.95 -9.60
N TYR A 43 11.27 -8.20 -10.63
CA TYR A 43 10.80 -8.74 -11.91
C TYR A 43 11.34 -7.90 -13.07
N VAL A 44 11.32 -8.47 -14.27
CA VAL A 44 11.68 -7.77 -15.51
C VAL A 44 10.40 -7.38 -16.24
N THR A 45 10.28 -6.12 -16.64
CA THR A 45 9.14 -5.64 -17.43
C THR A 45 9.25 -6.11 -18.89
N LYS A 46 8.16 -6.00 -19.66
CA LYS A 46 8.18 -6.24 -21.12
C LYS A 46 9.20 -5.38 -21.88
N SER A 47 9.55 -4.22 -21.34
CA SER A 47 10.55 -3.30 -21.89
C SER A 47 11.97 -3.60 -21.39
N ASN A 48 12.25 -4.80 -20.88
CA ASN A 48 13.52 -5.22 -20.28
C ASN A 48 14.03 -4.35 -19.13
N LYS A 49 13.15 -3.58 -18.45
CA LYS A 49 13.53 -2.81 -17.26
C LYS A 49 13.37 -3.69 -16.02
N VAL A 50 14.37 -3.70 -15.15
CA VAL A 50 14.29 -4.40 -13.86
C VAL A 50 13.59 -3.50 -12.84
N VAL A 51 12.51 -4.00 -12.25
CA VAL A 51 11.86 -3.38 -11.09
C VAL A 51 12.20 -4.23 -9.89
N SER A 52 12.82 -3.62 -8.86
CA SER A 52 13.29 -4.33 -7.68
C SER A 52 13.06 -3.53 -6.40
N ARG A 53 12.88 -4.23 -5.28
CA ARG A 53 12.76 -3.63 -3.95
C ARG A 53 13.29 -4.59 -2.88
N ARG A 54 13.89 -4.00 -1.84
CA ARG A 54 14.39 -4.71 -0.66
C ARG A 54 13.24 -4.92 0.33
N PHE A 55 13.14 -6.13 0.87
CA PHE A 55 12.20 -6.50 1.92
C PHE A 55 12.91 -7.25 3.05
N PRO A 56 12.32 -7.28 4.26
CA PRO A 56 12.78 -8.16 5.32
C PRO A 56 12.68 -9.62 4.89
N ARG A 57 13.71 -10.41 5.17
CA ARG A 57 13.75 -11.83 4.85
C ARG A 57 12.63 -12.62 5.52
N LEU A 58 12.30 -12.21 6.75
CA LEU A 58 11.30 -12.83 7.61
C LEU A 58 10.20 -11.81 7.94
N ILE A 59 8.94 -12.23 7.86
CA ILE A 59 7.81 -11.46 8.33
C ILE A 59 7.14 -12.24 9.46
N HIS A 60 6.99 -11.57 10.61
CA HIS A 60 6.23 -12.09 11.75
C HIS A 60 4.76 -11.73 11.57
N ILE A 61 3.90 -12.70 11.36
CA ILE A 61 2.46 -12.54 11.23
C ILE A 61 1.82 -12.78 12.59
N THR A 62 1.45 -11.68 13.25
CA THR A 62 0.63 -11.70 14.47
C THR A 62 -0.85 -11.63 14.08
N PRO A 63 -1.81 -12.04 14.95
CA PRO A 63 -3.24 -11.94 14.63
C PRO A 63 -3.69 -10.53 14.24
N LYS A 64 -3.17 -9.52 14.94
CA LYS A 64 -3.41 -8.11 14.62
C LYS A 64 -2.88 -7.74 13.24
N PHE A 65 -1.67 -8.17 12.88
CA PHE A 65 -1.11 -7.87 11.57
C PHE A 65 -1.85 -8.61 10.46
N ALA A 66 -2.30 -9.85 10.69
CA ALA A 66 -3.16 -10.58 9.76
C ALA A 66 -4.50 -9.86 9.50
N CYS A 67 -5.12 -9.30 10.55
CA CYS A 67 -6.32 -8.47 10.41
C CYS A 67 -6.06 -7.25 9.52
N ILE A 68 -4.94 -6.55 9.73
CA ILE A 68 -4.52 -5.40 8.90
C ILE A 68 -4.31 -5.81 7.44
N LEU A 69 -3.65 -6.95 7.17
CA LEU A 69 -3.51 -7.47 5.81
C LEU A 69 -4.88 -7.79 5.18
N GLY A 70 -5.80 -8.35 5.97
CA GLY A 70 -7.18 -8.61 5.57
C GLY A 70 -7.95 -7.33 5.22
N LEU A 71 -7.81 -6.27 6.01
CA LEU A 71 -8.39 -4.95 5.73
C LEU A 71 -7.83 -4.35 4.44
N ILE A 72 -6.50 -4.39 4.24
CA ILE A 72 -5.87 -3.92 3.00
C ILE A 72 -6.40 -4.69 1.79
N LYS A 73 -6.61 -6.00 1.93
CA LYS A 73 -7.13 -6.86 0.85
C LYS A 73 -8.62 -6.63 0.59
N GLY A 74 -9.42 -6.41 1.63
CA GLY A 74 -10.87 -6.24 1.56
C GLY A 74 -11.31 -4.83 1.13
N GLU A 75 -10.69 -3.78 1.68
CA GLU A 75 -10.90 -2.39 1.25
C GLU A 75 -10.12 -2.02 -0.01
N GLY A 76 -9.16 -2.88 -0.39
CA GLY A 76 -8.39 -2.80 -1.61
C GLY A 76 -9.29 -2.74 -2.84
N ALA A 77 -9.68 -1.54 -3.26
CA ALA A 77 -10.37 -1.36 -4.53
C ALA A 77 -9.45 -1.90 -5.63
N ASN A 78 -9.80 -3.06 -6.20
CA ASN A 78 -9.31 -3.47 -7.49
C ASN A 78 -9.81 -2.39 -8.45
N ALA A 79 -8.95 -1.43 -8.79
CA ALA A 79 -9.32 -0.18 -9.45
C ALA A 79 -9.96 -0.42 -10.83
N THR A 80 -11.22 -0.85 -10.87
CA THR A 80 -12.04 -1.01 -12.05
C THR A 80 -12.24 0.35 -12.68
N GLY A 81 -11.42 0.69 -13.67
CA GLY A 81 -11.67 1.88 -14.46
C GLY A 81 -10.56 2.35 -15.38
N LYS A 82 -9.29 2.37 -14.98
CA LYS A 82 -8.20 2.91 -15.83
C LYS A 82 -6.87 2.21 -15.58
N SER A 83 -6.03 2.19 -16.62
CA SER A 83 -4.74 1.50 -16.85
C SER A 83 -3.63 1.57 -15.77
N ASN A 84 -3.91 2.05 -14.56
CA ASN A 84 -2.94 2.18 -13.46
C ASN A 84 -3.20 1.19 -12.29
N TYR A 85 -3.43 -0.09 -12.62
CA TYR A 85 -3.65 -1.21 -11.69
C TYR A 85 -2.41 -1.61 -10.84
N ARG A 86 -1.34 -0.81 -10.84
CA ARG A 86 -0.12 -1.01 -10.03
C ARG A 86 -0.24 -0.51 -8.59
N ARG A 87 -1.45 -0.10 -8.19
CA ARG A 87 -1.73 0.57 -6.92
C ARG A 87 -2.61 -0.36 -6.08
N PHE A 88 -2.29 -0.49 -4.80
CA PHE A 88 -3.30 -0.88 -3.82
C PHE A 88 -3.76 0.39 -3.10
N THR A 89 -5.04 0.44 -2.81
CA THR A 89 -5.70 1.59 -2.18
C THR A 89 -6.30 1.11 -0.87
N PHE A 90 -6.09 1.85 0.22
CA PHE A 90 -6.79 1.64 1.48
C PHE A 90 -7.67 2.85 1.72
N THR A 91 -8.95 2.64 2.02
CA THR A 91 -9.95 3.72 2.07
C THR A 91 -10.68 3.69 3.39
N ASN A 92 -10.38 4.65 4.26
CA ASN A 92 -11.08 4.76 5.52
C ASN A 92 -11.26 6.21 5.97
N SER A 93 -12.38 6.45 6.63
CA SER A 93 -12.72 7.74 7.24
C SER A 93 -12.13 7.93 8.64
N ASP A 94 -11.76 6.84 9.34
CA ASP A 94 -11.12 6.93 10.64
C ASP A 94 -9.59 7.01 10.48
N TRP A 95 -9.03 8.16 10.83
CA TRP A 95 -7.59 8.39 10.79
C TRP A 95 -6.81 7.43 11.69
N ARG A 96 -7.42 6.92 12.77
CA ARG A 96 -6.78 5.97 13.68
C ARG A 96 -6.48 4.67 12.96
N LEU A 97 -7.45 4.16 12.18
CA LEU A 97 -7.28 2.93 11.41
C LEU A 97 -6.28 3.13 10.27
N VAL A 98 -6.36 4.26 9.55
CA VAL A 98 -5.35 4.63 8.53
C VAL A 98 -3.95 4.63 9.14
N ASN A 99 -3.80 5.26 10.29
CA ASN A 99 -2.51 5.37 10.96
C ASN A 99 -2.01 3.99 11.43
N GLU A 100 -2.90 3.15 11.97
CA GLU A 100 -2.58 1.80 12.42
C GLU A 100 -2.12 0.88 11.28
N VAL A 101 -2.76 0.98 10.11
CA VAL A 101 -2.34 0.27 8.90
C VAL A 101 -0.93 0.71 8.48
N LEU A 102 -0.70 2.02 8.36
CA LEU A 102 0.61 2.56 7.96
C LEU A 102 1.70 2.22 8.98
N ASP A 103 1.42 2.33 10.28
CA ASP A 103 2.36 1.97 11.35
C ASP A 103 2.67 0.48 11.35
N SER A 104 1.68 -0.37 11.07
CA SER A 104 1.90 -1.81 10.97
C SER A 104 2.85 -2.15 9.81
N LEU A 105 2.63 -1.56 8.63
CA LEU A 105 3.53 -1.74 7.49
C LEU A 105 4.94 -1.18 7.77
N ASN A 106 5.04 -0.05 8.46
CA ASN A 106 6.31 0.58 8.85
C ASN A 106 7.08 -0.28 9.86
N LYS A 107 6.42 -0.75 10.93
CA LYS A 107 7.01 -1.66 11.94
C LYS A 107 7.49 -2.96 11.33
N LYS A 108 6.75 -3.50 10.36
CA LYS A 108 7.13 -4.70 9.61
C LYS A 108 8.14 -4.40 8.50
N LYS A 109 8.61 -3.15 8.36
CA LYS A 109 9.58 -2.69 7.35
C LYS A 109 9.18 -3.04 5.91
N LEU A 110 7.87 -3.17 5.65
CA LEU A 110 7.34 -3.45 4.32
C LEU A 110 7.16 -2.15 3.54
N LEU A 111 6.69 -1.10 4.22
CA LEU A 111 6.57 0.24 3.70
C LEU A 111 6.90 1.25 4.78
N LEU A 112 7.95 2.04 4.54
CA LEU A 112 8.28 3.16 5.41
C LEU A 112 7.36 4.34 5.09
N LYS A 113 6.83 4.99 6.12
CA LYS A 113 5.88 6.11 5.99
C LYS A 113 6.47 7.27 5.18
N GLU A 114 7.74 7.57 5.40
CA GLU A 114 8.49 8.62 4.72
C GLU A 114 8.62 8.39 3.20
N ASN A 115 8.60 7.12 2.77
CA ASN A 115 8.72 6.72 1.37
C ASN A 115 7.40 6.82 0.58
N LEU A 116 6.29 7.20 1.23
CA LEU A 116 5.07 7.54 0.51
C LEU A 116 5.35 8.66 -0.48
N LYS A 117 4.78 8.59 -1.68
CA LYS A 117 5.03 9.61 -2.71
C LYS A 117 4.23 10.89 -2.41
N GLU A 118 4.62 11.99 -3.03
CA GLU A 118 3.80 13.19 -3.01
C GLU A 118 2.40 12.92 -3.57
N LYS A 119 1.39 13.61 -3.04
CA LYS A 119 -0.01 13.49 -3.47
C LYS A 119 -0.46 12.03 -3.59
N SER A 120 -0.04 11.18 -2.65
CA SER A 120 -0.39 9.75 -2.60
C SER A 120 -1.52 9.46 -1.61
N ILE A 121 -1.88 10.45 -0.78
CA ILE A 121 -3.00 10.36 0.15
C ILE A 121 -4.06 11.35 -0.34
N TYR A 122 -5.22 10.84 -0.74
CA TYR A 122 -6.30 11.67 -1.26
C TYR A 122 -7.38 11.79 -0.21
N ILE A 123 -7.81 13.01 0.06
CA ILE A 123 -8.89 13.26 1.01
C ILE A 123 -10.10 13.77 0.24
N MET A 124 -11.17 12.97 0.24
CA MET A 124 -12.47 13.40 -0.28
C MET A 124 -13.17 14.22 0.80
N HIS A 125 -13.52 15.47 0.51
CA HIS A 125 -14.15 16.38 1.49
C HIS A 125 -15.29 17.16 0.85
N TYR A 126 -16.17 17.72 1.69
CA TYR A 126 -17.32 18.51 1.26
C TYR A 126 -17.28 19.90 1.90
N GLN A 127 -17.24 20.97 1.09
CA GLN A 127 -17.34 22.37 1.52
C GLN A 127 -16.34 22.81 2.62
N GLN A 128 -15.22 22.10 2.77
CA GLN A 128 -14.15 22.49 3.69
C GLN A 128 -12.96 23.06 2.92
N GLU A 129 -12.30 24.07 3.50
CA GLU A 129 -11.09 24.65 2.92
C GLU A 129 -9.99 23.58 2.82
N GLU A 130 -9.36 23.46 1.64
CA GLU A 130 -8.31 22.47 1.39
C GLU A 130 -7.17 22.55 2.43
N SER A 131 -6.76 23.76 2.81
CA SER A 131 -5.69 23.97 3.79
C SER A 131 -6.05 23.36 5.15
N MET A 132 -7.29 23.51 5.59
CA MET A 132 -7.79 22.98 6.86
C MET A 132 -7.83 21.44 6.84
N VAL A 133 -8.34 20.86 5.75
CA VAL A 133 -8.44 19.40 5.57
C VAL A 133 -7.04 18.77 5.54
N VAL A 134 -6.11 19.34 4.76
CA VAL A 134 -4.72 18.87 4.69
C VAL A 134 -4.06 18.98 6.05
N ASN A 135 -4.20 20.12 6.75
CA ASN A 135 -3.60 20.32 8.06
C ASN A 135 -4.13 19.34 9.11
N TYR A 136 -5.44 19.06 9.10
CA TYR A 136 -6.04 18.05 9.97
C TYR A 136 -5.40 16.67 9.75
N TRP A 137 -5.41 16.17 8.51
CA TRP A 137 -4.91 14.83 8.21
C TRP A 137 -3.38 14.71 8.35
N SER A 138 -2.65 15.74 7.94
CA SER A 138 -1.19 15.86 8.12
C SER A 138 -0.81 15.69 9.60
N ARG A 139 -1.48 16.42 10.50
CA ARG A 139 -1.26 16.33 11.94
C ARG A 139 -1.66 14.96 12.51
N LYS A 140 -2.79 14.41 12.08
CA LYS A 140 -3.27 13.11 12.57
C LYS A 140 -2.38 11.94 12.16
N LEU A 141 -1.83 11.96 10.94
CA LEU A 141 -1.01 10.87 10.42
C LEU A 141 0.50 11.08 10.65
N GLY A 142 0.91 12.29 11.04
CA GLY A 142 2.33 12.64 11.19
C GLY A 142 3.09 12.61 9.87
N LEU A 143 2.46 13.07 8.78
CA LEU A 143 3.02 13.08 7.43
C LEU A 143 3.07 14.51 6.89
N SER A 144 4.03 14.82 6.00
CA SER A 144 4.10 16.15 5.41
C SER A 144 2.87 16.48 4.58
N ALA A 145 2.44 17.75 4.60
CA ALA A 145 1.31 18.25 3.81
C ALA A 145 1.44 17.92 2.30
N SER A 146 2.66 17.88 1.76
CA SER A 146 2.94 17.52 0.35
C SER A 146 2.53 16.09 -0.03
N LYS A 147 2.31 15.19 0.93
CA LYS A 147 1.81 13.84 0.65
C LYS A 147 0.31 13.82 0.34
N PHE A 148 -0.41 14.88 0.69
CA PHE A 148 -1.87 14.95 0.59
C PHE A 148 -2.32 15.65 -0.70
N LYS A 149 -3.49 15.23 -1.19
CA LYS A 149 -4.24 15.91 -2.24
C LYS A 149 -5.71 15.92 -1.87
N CYS A 150 -6.33 17.08 -1.85
CA CYS A 150 -7.75 17.19 -1.60
C CYS A 150 -8.54 17.02 -2.90
N VAL A 151 -9.71 16.39 -2.78
CA VAL A 151 -10.69 16.23 -3.85
C VAL A 151 -12.04 16.62 -3.29
N GLU A 152 -12.61 17.70 -3.81
CA GLU A 152 -13.95 18.11 -3.44
C GLU A 152 -14.97 17.09 -3.99
N THR A 153 -15.94 16.72 -3.15
CA THR A 153 -17.07 15.87 -3.54
C THR A 153 -18.38 16.59 -3.25
N ILE A 154 -19.46 16.17 -3.91
CA ILE A 154 -20.84 16.66 -3.69
C ILE A 154 -21.46 15.95 -2.47
N GLU A 155 -20.88 14.85 -2.01
CA GLU A 155 -21.42 14.04 -0.92
C GLU A 155 -21.02 14.56 0.47
N LYS A 156 -22.01 14.89 1.31
CA LYS A 156 -21.85 15.22 2.74
C LYS A 156 -21.51 13.97 3.55
N THR A 157 -20.32 13.40 3.37
CA THR A 157 -20.02 12.11 4.01
C THR A 157 -19.44 12.21 5.41
N ARG A 158 -18.58 13.17 5.80
CA ARG A 158 -18.13 13.42 7.21
C ARG A 158 -17.49 14.81 7.36
N GLU A 159 -17.41 15.32 8.59
CA GLU A 159 -16.73 16.60 8.93
C GLU A 159 -15.27 16.68 8.44
N TYR A 160 -14.57 15.54 8.38
CA TYR A 160 -13.14 15.49 8.03
C TYR A 160 -12.83 14.64 6.78
N GLY A 161 -13.85 14.23 6.02
CA GLY A 161 -13.65 13.53 4.74
C GLY A 161 -13.24 12.06 4.81
N ILE A 162 -13.13 11.42 3.64
CA ILE A 162 -12.71 10.02 3.46
C ILE A 162 -11.29 10.00 2.91
N CYS A 163 -10.39 9.25 3.55
CA CYS A 163 -8.97 9.17 3.16
C CYS A 163 -8.71 7.93 2.30
N HIS A 164 -8.07 8.14 1.15
CA HIS A 164 -7.66 7.12 0.20
C HIS A 164 -6.13 7.12 0.11
N VAL A 165 -5.50 6.09 0.68
CA VAL A 165 -4.04 5.94 0.65
C VAL A 165 -3.65 5.11 -0.56
N TYR A 166 -2.98 5.72 -1.53
CA TYR A 166 -2.48 5.06 -2.72
C TYR A 166 -1.02 4.67 -2.58
N ILE A 167 -0.76 3.36 -2.62
CA ILE A 167 0.60 2.83 -2.62
C ILE A 167 0.84 2.14 -3.95
N SER A 168 1.62 2.82 -4.81
CA SER A 168 1.96 2.34 -6.15
C SER A 168 3.19 1.43 -6.12
N ASP A 169 3.07 0.27 -5.47
CA ASP A 169 4.14 -0.73 -5.40
C ASP A 169 3.62 -2.15 -5.67
N VAL A 170 3.95 -2.66 -6.86
CA VAL A 170 3.55 -3.99 -7.33
C VAL A 170 4.18 -5.09 -6.47
N LEU A 171 5.42 -4.91 -6.02
CA LEU A 171 6.14 -5.91 -5.24
C LEU A 171 5.56 -6.01 -3.83
N LEU A 172 5.24 -4.87 -3.22
CA LEU A 172 4.60 -4.83 -1.90
C LEU A 172 3.21 -5.45 -1.94
N ARG A 173 2.41 -5.17 -2.97
CA ARG A 173 1.12 -5.83 -3.17
C ARG A 173 1.28 -7.36 -3.19
N ARG A 174 2.30 -7.87 -3.89
CA ARG A 174 2.58 -9.32 -3.95
C ARG A 174 3.06 -9.93 -2.65
N VAL A 175 3.72 -9.16 -1.80
CA VAL A 175 4.06 -9.58 -0.45
C VAL A 175 2.82 -9.62 0.47
N ILE A 176 1.83 -8.76 0.21
CA ILE A 176 0.58 -8.68 0.97
C ILE A 176 -0.46 -9.72 0.52
N ASP A 177 -0.56 -9.98 -0.79
CA ASP A 177 -1.52 -10.90 -1.42
C ASP A 177 -1.42 -12.35 -0.91
#